data_AF-K2EWX4-F1
#
_entry.id   AF-K2EWX4-F1
#
_cell.length_a   1.000
_cell.length_b   1.000
_cell.length_c   1.000
_cell.angle_alpha   90.00
_cell.angle_beta   90.00
_cell.angle_gamma   90.00
#
_symmetry.space_group_name_H-M   'P 1'
#
loop_
_entity.id
_entity.type
_entity.pdbx_description
1 polymer ?
#
loop_
_entity_poly.entity_id
_entity_poly.type
_entity_poly.pdbx_seq_one_letter_code
_entity_poly.pdbx_strand_id
1 'polypeptide(L)'
;MFKQEIGFYLGHEKIDGFSGFVDENNLFLAVEIEVGITPEIGRELTAFIRDKISSIKIENLQQFDSFISSVIKEKNLPSGFSLSAGYLKENIFYLKTVNQGKVYIRRNNKLVLLIDGDETASGYILEEDVFIFTFNKFMKLLGEEEGLNKKFDHRPISDIIDEITPELLTKDDQGTAALFIKLKKFEEESKPVSDFFEKPGNLIFPINFKEIYQRFGQQKILTFITVSILGMILVWSVGFGYIRRSSINNQKKIKLTKELVSQKLSQAEQVSFLNMSSALSLIADSKVEANKLKQELGVKSYELSGLEKMIADSENKILKKEEKQYTEFFDLTVDDKNAKGNKLYLNDDRLLVSDKTRGILYELSLDKKSLDKDQSSEIKNSSLIALFEEKKYFYVDGIGIYQIVDGKTKKIIEKVKDWGKIVDLAVFNGNIYLLDQ
;
A
#
# COMPACT_ATOMS: atom_id res chain seq x y z
N MET A 1 10.22 -7.06 5.26
CA MET A 1 9.46 -5.85 5.65
C MET A 1 10.38 -5.00 6.51
N PHE A 2 10.39 -3.67 6.36
CA PHE A 2 11.22 -2.80 7.22
C PHE A 2 10.46 -2.50 8.52
N LYS A 3 11.15 -2.62 9.66
CA LYS A 3 10.71 -2.06 10.94
C LYS A 3 11.12 -0.60 11.00
N GLN A 4 10.22 0.24 11.46
CA GLN A 4 10.42 1.69 11.55
C GLN A 4 10.69 2.04 13.01
N GLU A 5 11.79 2.75 13.24
CA GLU A 5 12.05 3.44 14.51
C GLU A 5 11.80 4.93 14.25
N ILE A 6 10.85 5.51 14.98
CA ILE A 6 10.36 6.87 14.76
C ILE A 6 10.73 7.71 15.97
N GLY A 7 11.15 8.93 15.72
CA GLY A 7 11.23 9.97 16.74
C GLY A 7 10.84 11.32 16.14
N PHE A 8 10.38 12.23 16.99
CA PHE A 8 9.96 13.55 16.54
C PHE A 8 10.43 14.61 17.52
N TYR A 9 10.64 15.81 16.99
CA TYR A 9 10.84 17.02 17.74
C TYR A 9 9.71 17.99 17.37
N LEU A 10 9.09 18.57 18.39
CA LEU A 10 8.04 19.58 18.25
C LEU A 10 8.40 20.75 19.17
N GLY A 11 8.67 21.91 18.58
CA GLY A 11 8.94 23.14 19.31
C GLY A 11 7.67 23.74 19.94
N HIS A 12 7.81 24.87 20.62
CA HIS A 12 6.68 25.54 21.26
C HIS A 12 5.55 25.89 20.26
N GLU A 13 4.30 25.68 20.67
CA GLU A 13 3.13 26.01 19.85
C GLU A 13 3.07 27.52 19.56
N LYS A 14 2.73 27.87 18.31
CA LYS A 14 2.42 29.24 17.89
C LYS A 14 0.95 29.55 18.22
N ILE A 15 0.66 30.77 18.67
CA ILE A 15 -0.72 31.20 18.99
C ILE A 15 -1.62 31.23 17.74
N ASP A 16 -1.04 31.64 16.61
CA ASP A 16 -1.71 31.74 15.31
C ASP A 16 -0.97 30.88 14.28
N GLY A 17 -0.59 29.65 14.64
CA GLY A 17 0.10 28.75 13.73
C GLY A 17 0.03 27.31 14.21
N PHE A 18 0.54 26.39 13.41
CA PHE A 18 0.51 24.98 13.73
C PHE A 18 1.73 24.24 13.21
N SER A 19 2.23 23.32 14.03
CA SER A 19 3.24 22.36 13.61
C SER A 19 2.83 20.98 14.10
N GLY A 20 3.03 19.97 13.27
CA GLY A 20 2.58 18.62 13.60
C GLY A 20 3.10 17.57 12.65
N PHE A 21 2.80 16.31 12.97
CA PHE A 21 3.25 15.16 12.19
C PHE A 21 2.16 14.09 12.06
N VAL A 22 2.30 13.29 11.02
CA VAL A 22 1.49 12.11 10.75
C VAL A 22 2.40 10.93 10.45
N ASP A 23 2.22 9.86 11.21
CA ASP A 23 2.83 8.55 11.03
C ASP A 23 1.71 7.50 11.01
N GLU A 24 1.25 7.13 9.81
CA GLU A 24 0.08 6.24 9.67
C GLU A 24 0.15 5.48 8.35
N ASN A 25 -0.07 4.17 8.34
CA ASN A 25 -0.12 3.36 7.12
C ASN A 25 1.06 3.59 6.13
N ASN A 26 2.29 3.68 6.67
CA ASN A 26 3.53 3.98 5.95
C ASN A 26 3.64 5.39 5.37
N LEU A 27 2.69 6.28 5.68
CA LEU A 27 2.84 7.73 5.47
C LEU A 27 3.60 8.34 6.64
N PHE A 28 4.56 9.18 6.31
CA PHE A 28 5.31 10.01 7.22
C PHE A 28 5.24 11.44 6.74
N LEU A 29 4.78 12.35 7.58
CA LEU A 29 4.55 13.72 7.16
C LEU A 29 4.83 14.64 8.33
N ALA A 30 5.57 15.72 8.07
CA ALA A 30 5.65 16.88 8.94
C ALA A 30 4.98 18.06 8.23
N VAL A 31 4.28 18.89 9.00
CA VAL A 31 3.66 20.13 8.53
C VAL A 31 4.02 21.27 9.46
N GLU A 32 4.30 22.44 8.89
CA GLU A 32 4.47 23.71 9.60
C GLU A 32 3.59 24.76 8.91
N ILE A 33 2.84 25.53 9.70
CA ILE A 33 1.96 26.60 9.23
C ILE A 33 2.26 27.83 10.06
N GLU A 34 2.80 28.86 9.41
CA GLU A 34 3.28 30.05 10.11
C GLU A 34 2.15 30.90 10.69
N VAL A 35 1.10 31.12 9.89
CA VAL A 35 -0.03 32.03 10.19
C VAL A 35 -1.35 31.47 9.64
N GLY A 36 -2.47 31.69 10.33
CA GLY A 36 -3.82 31.55 9.78
C GLY A 36 -4.54 30.24 10.12
N ILE A 37 -3.94 29.39 10.96
CA ILE A 37 -4.54 28.17 11.49
C ILE A 37 -4.23 28.07 12.98
N THR A 38 -5.27 27.84 13.80
CA THR A 38 -5.09 27.59 15.23
C THR A 38 -4.62 26.15 15.48
N PRO A 39 -4.01 25.85 16.65
CA PRO A 39 -3.62 24.48 17.00
C PRO A 39 -4.76 23.46 16.91
N GLU A 40 -5.99 23.84 17.25
CA GLU A 40 -7.17 22.97 17.14
C GLU A 40 -7.44 22.56 15.68
N ILE A 41 -7.47 23.52 14.76
CA ILE A 41 -7.68 23.28 13.32
C ILE A 41 -6.51 22.47 12.75
N GLY A 42 -5.29 22.72 13.22
CA GLY A 42 -4.11 21.94 12.85
C GLY A 42 -4.18 20.48 13.29
N ARG A 43 -4.67 20.21 14.50
CA ARG A 43 -4.91 18.83 14.97
C ARG A 43 -5.98 18.14 14.12
N GLU A 44 -7.06 18.85 13.77
CA GLU A 44 -8.08 18.33 12.84
C GLU A 44 -7.50 18.03 11.44
N LEU A 45 -6.57 18.85 10.93
CA LEU A 45 -5.84 18.59 9.69
C LEU A 45 -5.05 17.26 9.79
N THR A 46 -4.27 17.06 10.86
CA THR A 46 -3.50 15.82 11.02
C THR A 46 -4.39 14.58 11.18
N ALA A 47 -5.51 14.69 11.91
CA ALA A 47 -6.49 13.62 12.03
C ALA A 47 -7.14 13.28 10.68
N PHE A 48 -7.51 14.30 9.91
CA PHE A 48 -8.03 14.11 8.56
C PHE A 48 -7.03 13.40 7.64
N ILE A 49 -5.74 13.74 7.70
CA ILE A 49 -4.72 13.06 6.90
C ILE A 49 -4.61 11.57 7.29
N ARG A 50 -4.64 11.25 8.59
CA ARG A 50 -4.64 9.86 9.10
C ARG A 50 -5.83 9.04 8.61
N ASP A 51 -7.02 9.63 8.65
CA ASP A 51 -8.23 8.97 8.15
C ASP A 51 -8.19 8.79 6.63
N LYS A 52 -7.76 9.83 5.91
CA LYS A 52 -7.73 9.82 4.45
C LYS A 52 -6.74 8.80 3.90
N ILE A 53 -5.52 8.74 4.45
CA ILE A 53 -4.52 7.75 3.98
C ILE A 53 -4.98 6.31 4.23
N SER A 54 -5.78 6.07 5.26
CA SER A 54 -6.35 4.75 5.56
C SER A 54 -7.34 4.24 4.50
N SER A 55 -7.87 5.14 3.68
CA SER A 55 -8.85 4.83 2.63
C SER A 55 -8.26 4.75 1.22
N ILE A 56 -6.99 5.10 1.04
CA ILE A 56 -6.35 5.26 -0.27
C ILE A 56 -5.17 4.30 -0.40
N LYS A 57 -5.03 3.68 -1.57
CA LYS A 57 -3.86 2.88 -1.92
C LYS A 57 -2.93 3.70 -2.81
N ILE A 58 -1.68 3.85 -2.38
CA ILE A 58 -0.65 4.60 -3.10
C ILE A 58 0.34 3.61 -3.72
N GLU A 59 0.32 3.49 -5.04
CA GLU A 59 1.12 2.53 -5.79
C GLU A 59 2.37 3.12 -6.42
N ASN A 60 2.41 4.44 -6.61
CA ASN A 60 3.50 5.13 -7.30
C ASN A 60 3.61 6.60 -6.87
N LEU A 61 4.69 7.26 -7.29
CA LEU A 61 4.98 8.66 -6.96
C LEU A 61 3.88 9.63 -7.39
N GLN A 62 3.26 9.42 -8.55
CA GLN A 62 2.22 10.32 -9.05
C GLN A 62 0.94 10.23 -8.22
N GLN A 63 0.57 9.04 -7.74
CA GLN A 63 -0.53 8.87 -6.81
C GLN A 63 -0.22 9.48 -5.44
N PHE A 64 1.04 9.39 -4.98
CA PHE A 64 1.47 10.05 -3.75
C PHE A 64 1.40 11.58 -3.86
N ASP A 65 1.92 12.13 -4.96
CA ASP A 65 1.84 13.55 -5.27
C ASP A 65 0.39 14.04 -5.31
N SER A 66 -0.49 13.27 -5.98
CA SER A 66 -1.92 13.55 -6.08
C SER A 66 -2.61 13.49 -4.73
N PHE A 67 -2.26 12.53 -3.86
CA PHE A 67 -2.76 12.43 -2.50
C PHE A 67 -2.45 13.70 -1.70
N ILE A 68 -1.19 14.12 -1.66
CA ILE A 68 -0.79 15.34 -0.94
C ILE A 68 -1.48 16.58 -1.54
N SER A 69 -1.52 16.69 -2.87
CA SER A 69 -2.21 17.78 -3.56
C SER A 69 -3.70 17.83 -3.22
N SER A 70 -4.36 16.68 -3.03
CA SER A 70 -5.75 16.62 -2.61
C SER A 70 -5.94 17.10 -1.17
N VAL A 71 -5.02 16.75 -0.25
CA VAL A 71 -5.05 17.22 1.15
C VAL A 71 -4.96 18.74 1.19
N ILE A 72 -4.01 19.32 0.44
CA ILE A 72 -3.79 20.77 0.39
C ILE A 72 -5.05 21.48 -0.11
N LYS A 73 -5.67 20.98 -1.19
CA LYS A 73 -6.86 21.57 -1.80
C LYS A 73 -8.11 21.42 -0.93
N GLU A 74 -8.37 20.24 -0.40
CA GLU A 74 -9.58 19.96 0.38
C GLU A 74 -9.58 20.64 1.74
N LYS A 75 -8.41 20.81 2.35
CA LYS A 75 -8.26 21.57 3.60
C LYS A 75 -7.95 23.05 3.39
N ASN A 76 -7.88 23.49 2.13
CA ASN A 76 -7.65 24.88 1.76
C ASN A 76 -6.53 25.52 2.57
N LEU A 77 -5.35 24.87 2.59
CA LEU A 77 -4.24 25.30 3.44
C LEU A 77 -3.80 26.74 3.08
N PRO A 78 -3.48 27.57 4.09
CA PRO A 78 -3.09 28.97 3.88
C PRO A 78 -1.73 29.03 3.20
N SER A 79 -1.44 30.09 2.43
CA SER A 79 -0.20 30.21 1.64
C SER A 79 1.11 30.09 2.44
N GLY A 80 1.09 30.35 3.74
CA GLY A 80 2.24 30.19 4.65
C GLY A 80 2.46 28.78 5.20
N PHE A 81 1.87 27.74 4.60
CA PHE A 81 2.12 26.35 4.99
C PHE A 81 3.40 25.81 4.36
N SER A 82 4.06 24.87 5.02
CA SER A 82 5.16 24.06 4.51
C SER A 82 4.93 22.61 4.88
N LEU A 83 5.36 21.71 4.01
CA LEU A 83 5.13 20.27 4.20
C LEU A 83 6.34 19.48 3.71
N SER A 84 6.74 18.47 4.48
CA SER A 84 7.68 17.45 4.04
C SER A 84 7.09 16.09 4.34
N ALA A 85 6.95 15.25 3.31
CA ALA A 85 6.25 13.98 3.42
C ALA A 85 6.93 12.87 2.63
N GLY A 86 6.73 11.65 3.12
CA GLY A 86 7.14 10.43 2.45
C GLY A 86 6.11 9.32 2.63
N TYR A 87 6.00 8.46 1.63
CA TYR A 87 5.22 7.23 1.69
C TYR A 87 6.08 6.02 1.34
N LEU A 88 6.20 5.09 2.28
CA LEU A 88 7.00 3.88 2.11
C LEU A 88 6.15 2.75 1.52
N LYS A 89 6.51 2.32 0.32
CA LYS A 89 5.91 1.16 -0.35
C LYS A 89 6.99 0.12 -0.61
N GLU A 90 6.88 -1.03 0.08
CA GLU A 90 7.86 -2.12 -0.01
C GLU A 90 9.29 -1.65 0.29
N ASN A 91 10.11 -1.42 -0.73
CA ASN A 91 11.47 -0.92 -0.65
C ASN A 91 11.68 0.42 -1.39
N ILE A 92 10.60 1.09 -1.81
CA ILE A 92 10.64 2.40 -2.48
C ILE A 92 10.01 3.44 -1.56
N PHE A 93 10.73 4.53 -1.31
CA PHE A 93 10.19 5.70 -0.61
C PHE A 93 9.78 6.75 -1.64
N TYR A 94 8.49 7.10 -1.68
CA TYR A 94 8.02 8.27 -2.42
C TYR A 94 8.09 9.49 -1.52
N LEU A 95 8.59 10.61 -2.02
CA LEU A 95 8.85 11.81 -1.24
C LEU A 95 8.25 13.03 -1.93
N LYS A 96 7.79 13.98 -1.11
CA LYS A 96 7.26 15.26 -1.56
C LYS A 96 7.56 16.34 -0.54
N THR A 97 8.04 17.48 -1.01
CA THR A 97 8.17 18.71 -0.23
C THR A 97 7.30 19.80 -0.83
N VAL A 98 6.88 20.74 0.02
CA VAL A 98 6.19 21.96 -0.38
C VAL A 98 6.75 23.14 0.44
N ASN A 99 6.95 24.28 -0.23
CA ASN A 99 7.49 25.52 0.33
C ASN A 99 8.81 25.31 1.09
N GLN A 100 8.85 25.54 2.41
CA GLN A 100 10.09 25.41 3.18
C GLN A 100 10.39 23.97 3.64
N GLY A 101 9.62 22.98 3.16
CA GLY A 101 9.84 21.57 3.46
C GLY A 101 11.20 21.09 2.97
N LYS A 102 11.86 20.28 3.80
CA LYS A 102 13.14 19.63 3.50
C LYS A 102 13.08 18.17 3.90
N VAL A 103 13.67 17.30 3.08
CA VAL A 103 13.91 15.90 3.43
C VAL A 103 15.39 15.61 3.34
N TYR A 104 15.97 15.17 4.44
CA TYR A 104 17.36 14.69 4.49
C TYR A 104 17.39 13.17 4.57
N ILE A 105 18.45 12.59 4.03
CA ILE A 105 18.80 11.19 4.23
C ILE A 105 20.17 11.10 4.87
N ARG A 106 20.29 10.29 5.92
CA ARG A 106 21.57 9.79 6.42
C ARG A 106 21.76 8.36 5.92
N ARG A 107 22.78 8.18 5.09
CA ARG A 107 23.20 6.87 4.56
C ARG A 107 24.71 6.76 4.68
N ASN A 108 25.21 5.61 5.17
CA ASN A 108 26.65 5.37 5.36
C ASN A 108 27.35 6.51 6.15
N ASN A 109 26.75 6.91 7.26
CA ASN A 109 27.23 8.00 8.12
C ASN A 109 27.33 9.41 7.48
N LYS A 110 26.73 9.62 6.31
CA LYS A 110 26.65 10.93 5.66
C LYS A 110 25.22 11.40 5.63
N LEU A 111 24.98 12.56 6.24
CA LEU A 111 23.73 13.30 6.09
C LEU A 111 23.80 14.13 4.81
N VAL A 112 22.77 14.06 3.96
CA VAL A 112 22.68 14.80 2.71
C VAL A 112 21.23 15.29 2.53
N LEU A 113 21.06 16.51 2.04
CA LEU A 113 19.76 17.02 1.59
C LEU A 113 19.31 16.23 0.34
N LEU A 114 18.13 15.62 0.42
CA LEU A 114 17.61 14.79 -0.66
C LEU A 114 16.68 15.56 -1.59
N ILE A 115 15.73 16.33 -1.02
CA ILE A 115 14.83 17.25 -1.73
C ILE A 115 14.46 18.42 -0.82
N ASP A 116 14.18 19.58 -1.41
CA ASP A 116 13.58 20.73 -0.74
C ASP A 116 12.67 21.55 -1.67
N GLY A 117 12.02 22.59 -1.15
CA GLY A 117 11.14 23.41 -1.97
C GLY A 117 9.88 22.65 -2.37
N ASP A 118 9.42 22.88 -3.60
CA ASP A 118 8.27 22.22 -4.21
C ASP A 118 8.71 21.07 -5.12
N GLU A 119 9.21 19.99 -4.53
CA GLU A 119 9.81 18.87 -5.26
C GLU A 119 9.16 17.53 -4.92
N THR A 120 9.34 16.58 -5.84
CA THR A 120 8.98 15.17 -5.63
C THR A 120 10.16 14.28 -6.00
N ALA A 121 10.33 13.18 -5.27
CA ALA A 121 11.37 12.20 -5.56
C ALA A 121 10.91 10.79 -5.22
N SER A 122 11.57 9.79 -5.80
CA SER A 122 11.40 8.40 -5.39
C SER A 122 12.71 7.66 -5.47
N GLY A 123 12.91 6.68 -4.59
CA GLY A 123 14.14 5.91 -4.59
C GLY A 123 14.09 4.70 -3.68
N TYR A 124 15.05 3.80 -3.89
CA TYR A 124 15.23 2.62 -3.05
C TYR A 124 15.81 2.98 -1.68
N ILE A 125 15.25 2.37 -0.65
CA ILE A 125 15.78 2.44 0.72
C ILE A 125 16.77 1.32 0.97
N LEU A 126 17.75 1.60 1.80
CA LEU A 126 18.70 0.65 2.34
C LEU A 126 18.47 0.49 3.84
N GLU A 127 19.01 -0.60 4.37
CA GLU A 127 19.01 -0.84 5.80
C GLU A 127 19.83 0.22 6.54
N GLU A 128 19.36 0.60 7.74
CA GLU A 128 19.92 1.66 8.58
C GLU A 128 19.81 3.08 8.01
N ASP A 129 19.15 3.27 6.86
CA ASP A 129 18.82 4.62 6.38
C ASP A 129 18.01 5.38 7.41
N VAL A 130 18.39 6.64 7.65
CA VAL A 130 17.61 7.57 8.47
C VAL A 130 17.09 8.70 7.60
N PHE A 131 15.78 8.85 7.54
CA PHE A 131 15.11 9.98 6.89
C PHE A 131 14.72 11.02 7.92
N ILE A 132 14.88 12.29 7.57
CA ILE A 132 14.54 13.43 8.43
C ILE A 132 13.65 14.37 7.62
N PHE A 133 12.38 14.45 8.01
CA PHE A 133 11.37 15.33 7.43
C PHE A 133 11.29 16.58 8.30
N THR A 134 11.66 17.73 7.75
CA THR A 134 11.79 18.97 8.53
C THR A 134 11.62 20.21 7.66
N PHE A 135 12.01 21.37 8.19
CA PHE A 135 11.85 22.70 7.59
C PHE A 135 13.12 23.52 7.76
N ASN A 136 13.22 24.62 7.02
CA ASN A 136 14.38 25.51 7.02
C ASN A 136 14.73 26.06 8.42
N LYS A 137 13.72 26.41 9.24
CA LYS A 137 13.94 26.95 10.59
C LYS A 137 14.68 25.95 11.50
N PHE A 138 14.28 24.67 11.47
CA PHE A 138 14.91 23.61 12.27
C PHE A 138 16.40 23.46 11.94
N MET A 139 16.74 23.39 10.66
CA MET A 139 18.13 23.21 10.21
C MET A 139 19.00 24.41 10.61
N LYS A 140 18.50 25.63 10.44
CA LYS A 140 19.20 26.86 10.88
C LYS A 140 19.50 26.85 12.37
N LEU A 141 18.52 26.44 13.19
CA LEU A 141 18.69 26.37 14.64
C LEU A 141 19.78 25.37 15.02
N LEU A 142 20.00 24.30 14.25
CA LEU A 142 21.03 23.30 14.51
C LEU A 142 22.38 23.58 13.86
N GLY A 143 22.57 24.71 13.17
CA GLY A 143 23.82 24.98 12.44
C GLY A 143 23.92 24.18 11.14
N GLU A 144 22.80 24.04 10.44
CA GLU A 144 22.65 23.37 9.15
C GLU A 144 23.05 21.88 9.18
N GLU A 145 23.41 21.32 8.03
CA GLU A 145 23.77 19.91 7.88
C GLU A 145 24.92 19.49 8.78
N GLU A 146 25.95 20.33 8.93
CA GLU A 146 27.14 20.00 9.71
C GLU A 146 26.80 19.82 11.19
N GLY A 147 25.97 20.72 11.73
CA GLY A 147 25.59 20.66 13.14
C GLY A 147 24.69 19.46 13.45
N LEU A 148 23.71 19.16 12.60
CA LEU A 148 22.88 17.96 12.76
C LEU A 148 23.69 16.67 12.54
N ASN A 149 24.57 16.62 11.54
CA ASN A 149 25.39 15.45 11.27
C ASN A 149 26.32 15.08 12.44
N LYS A 150 26.84 16.07 13.18
CA LYS A 150 27.64 15.86 14.40
C LYS A 150 26.88 15.17 15.53
N LYS A 151 25.55 15.30 15.55
CA LYS A 151 24.70 14.64 16.56
C LYS A 151 24.54 13.14 16.28
N PHE A 152 24.71 12.72 15.03
CA PHE A 152 24.63 11.30 14.66
C PHE A 152 25.97 10.58 14.91
N ASP A 153 26.14 10.03 16.11
CA ASP A 153 27.30 9.20 16.51
C ASP A 153 26.89 7.75 16.82
N HIS A 154 26.32 7.04 15.83
CA HIS A 154 25.80 5.67 16.01
C HIS A 154 24.72 5.51 17.11
N ARG A 155 24.15 6.63 17.56
CA ARG A 155 23.15 6.66 18.62
C ARG A 155 21.73 6.36 18.10
N PRO A 156 20.85 5.78 18.93
CA PRO A 156 19.41 5.70 18.69
C PRO A 156 18.80 7.06 18.37
N ILE A 157 17.67 7.07 17.65
CA ILE A 157 16.98 8.34 17.34
C ILE A 157 16.54 9.06 18.61
N SER A 158 16.12 8.33 19.65
CA SER A 158 15.72 8.89 20.96
C SER A 158 16.82 9.76 21.56
N ASP A 159 18.05 9.27 21.58
CA ASP A 159 19.18 9.95 22.22
C ASP A 159 19.56 11.22 21.45
N ILE A 160 19.40 11.20 20.13
CA ILE A 160 19.60 12.37 19.29
C ILE A 160 18.55 13.43 19.64
N ILE A 161 17.28 13.04 19.80
CA ILE A 161 16.20 13.94 20.18
C ILE A 161 16.44 14.51 21.58
N ASP A 162 16.83 13.67 22.54
CA ASP A 162 17.12 14.08 23.91
C ASP A 162 18.29 15.07 23.99
N GLU A 163 19.27 14.98 23.09
CA GLU A 163 20.37 15.95 23.01
C GLU A 163 19.96 17.26 22.34
N ILE A 164 19.26 17.21 21.21
CA ILE A 164 18.91 18.44 20.47
C ILE A 164 17.82 19.24 21.18
N THR A 165 16.94 18.58 21.95
CA THR A 165 15.78 19.23 22.56
C THR A 165 16.19 20.36 23.53
N PRO A 166 17.08 20.16 24.52
CA PRO A 166 17.54 21.25 25.38
C PRO A 166 18.21 22.39 24.61
N GLU A 167 19.00 22.06 23.58
CA GLU A 167 19.67 23.07 22.74
C GLU A 167 18.66 23.93 22.00
N LEU A 168 17.63 23.32 21.42
CA LEU A 168 16.59 24.02 20.67
C LEU A 168 15.64 24.82 21.58
N LEU A 169 15.31 24.30 22.77
CA LEU A 169 14.49 25.02 23.77
C LEU A 169 15.15 26.31 24.27
N THR A 170 16.49 26.41 24.23
CA THR A 170 17.21 27.65 24.55
C THR A 170 17.21 28.68 23.41
N LYS A 171 16.75 28.28 22.23
CA LYS A 171 16.61 29.11 21.03
C LYS A 171 15.12 29.41 20.78
N ASP A 172 14.81 30.29 19.83
CA ASP A 172 13.42 30.48 19.38
C ASP A 172 12.98 29.31 18.49
N ASP A 173 12.53 28.23 19.12
CA ASP A 173 12.04 27.02 18.45
C ASP A 173 10.55 27.08 18.07
N GLN A 174 9.85 28.21 18.29
CA GLN A 174 8.41 28.30 18.06
C GLN A 174 8.02 27.85 16.66
N GLY A 175 7.06 26.92 16.60
CA GLY A 175 6.52 26.31 15.38
C GLY A 175 7.50 25.46 14.60
N THR A 176 8.62 25.05 15.19
CA THR A 176 9.58 24.16 14.53
C THR A 176 9.15 22.71 14.69
N ALA A 177 9.32 21.88 13.65
CA ALA A 177 9.11 20.44 13.75
C ALA A 177 10.14 19.64 12.93
N ALA A 178 10.44 18.43 13.42
CA ALA A 178 11.22 17.44 12.69
C ALA A 178 10.74 16.03 13.00
N LEU A 179 10.67 15.17 11.98
CA LEU A 179 10.31 13.77 12.09
C LEU A 179 11.47 12.92 11.58
N PHE A 180 11.96 12.03 12.42
CA PHE A 180 13.08 11.12 12.17
C PHE A 180 12.54 9.70 12.00
N ILE A 181 12.96 9.02 10.93
CA ILE A 181 12.58 7.64 10.65
C ILE A 181 13.83 6.83 10.31
N LYS A 182 14.14 5.84 11.13
CA LYS A 182 15.17 4.84 10.85
C LYS A 182 14.54 3.56 10.36
N LEU A 183 15.04 3.07 9.22
CA LEU A 183 14.52 1.88 8.54
C LEU A 183 15.42 0.69 8.84
N LYS A 184 14.94 -0.24 9.66
CA LYS A 184 15.64 -1.49 10.01
C LYS A 184 15.06 -2.64 9.22
N LYS A 185 15.88 -3.50 8.64
CA LYS A 185 15.37 -4.70 7.99
C LYS A 185 14.93 -5.68 9.09
N PHE A 186 13.76 -6.30 8.92
CA PHE A 186 13.30 -7.32 9.86
C PHE A 186 14.13 -8.60 9.66
N GLU A 187 15.04 -8.88 10.59
CA GLU A 187 15.63 -10.22 10.77
C GLU A 187 14.86 -10.92 11.90
N GLU A 188 14.35 -12.13 11.63
CA GLU A 188 13.76 -13.00 12.66
C GLU A 188 14.86 -13.53 13.58
N GLU A 189 15.34 -12.71 14.50
CA GLU A 189 16.14 -13.21 15.62
C GLU A 189 15.24 -13.58 16.80
N SER A 190 15.20 -14.88 17.07
CA SER A 190 14.52 -15.49 18.21
C SER A 190 15.42 -15.44 19.44
N LYS A 191 15.24 -14.47 20.36
CA LYS A 191 15.83 -14.53 21.71
C LYS A 191 14.93 -13.93 22.81
N PRO A 192 15.12 -14.37 24.08
CA PRO A 192 14.04 -14.62 25.03
C PRO A 192 13.69 -13.43 25.92
N VAL A 193 12.52 -13.55 26.55
CA VAL A 193 11.89 -12.57 27.43
C VAL A 193 12.58 -12.53 28.80
N SER A 194 13.40 -11.51 29.01
CA SER A 194 13.76 -10.88 30.30
C SER A 194 14.45 -9.56 29.91
N ASP A 195 13.89 -8.38 30.13
CA ASP A 195 13.57 -7.83 31.44
C ASP A 195 12.31 -6.94 31.41
N PHE A 196 11.35 -7.31 32.25
CA PHE A 196 10.33 -6.40 32.76
C PHE A 196 10.99 -5.58 33.88
N PHE A 197 10.98 -4.24 33.76
CA PHE A 197 10.74 -3.23 34.82
C PHE A 197 11.49 -1.93 34.51
N GLU A 198 10.81 -0.96 33.91
CA GLU A 198 11.13 0.45 34.11
C GLU A 198 9.88 1.23 34.55
N LYS A 199 10.11 2.14 35.50
CA LYS A 199 9.13 2.85 36.32
C LYS A 199 8.40 3.93 35.51
N PRO A 200 7.12 4.23 35.81
CA PRO A 200 6.44 5.37 35.21
C PRO A 200 6.97 6.68 35.83
N GLY A 201 7.54 7.55 34.99
CA GLY A 201 7.91 8.93 35.33
C GLY A 201 6.70 9.86 35.36
N ASN A 202 6.77 10.84 36.25
CA ASN A 202 5.69 11.75 36.65
C ASN A 202 5.18 12.65 35.50
N LEU A 203 3.89 12.55 35.15
CA LEU A 203 3.15 13.61 34.43
C LEU A 203 2.50 14.56 35.45
N ILE A 204 2.91 15.83 35.43
CA ILE A 204 2.28 16.92 36.19
C ILE A 204 1.53 17.81 35.19
N PHE A 205 0.20 17.85 35.27
CA PHE A 205 -0.64 18.82 34.56
C PHE A 205 -0.97 19.99 35.51
N PRO A 206 -0.78 21.27 35.11
CA PRO A 206 -1.22 22.39 35.92
C PRO A 206 -2.71 22.69 35.66
N ILE A 207 -3.59 22.30 36.60
CA ILE A 207 -5.00 22.70 36.61
C ILE A 207 -5.14 23.96 37.48
N ASN A 208 -5.71 25.02 36.91
CA ASN A 208 -5.95 26.29 37.62
C ASN A 208 -7.23 26.22 38.47
N PHE A 209 -7.10 25.84 39.75
CA PHE A 209 -8.23 25.64 40.69
C PHE A 209 -8.88 26.93 41.21
N LYS A 210 -8.50 28.10 40.69
CA LYS A 210 -8.90 29.39 41.28
C LYS A 210 -10.40 29.71 41.11
N GLU A 211 -11.09 29.08 40.17
CA GLU A 211 -12.53 29.29 39.94
C GLU A 211 -13.45 28.32 40.72
N ILE A 212 -12.94 27.16 41.13
CA ILE A 212 -13.74 26.14 41.84
C ILE A 212 -13.87 26.48 43.34
N TYR A 213 -12.89 27.22 43.89
CA TYR A 213 -12.84 27.57 45.31
C TYR A 213 -13.92 28.55 45.80
N GLN A 214 -14.59 29.27 44.90
CA GLN A 214 -15.57 30.29 45.30
C GLN A 214 -16.99 29.75 45.52
N ARG A 215 -17.30 28.48 45.17
CA ARG A 215 -18.68 27.96 45.21
C ARG A 215 -18.99 26.88 46.23
N PHE A 216 -18.00 26.27 46.90
CA PHE A 216 -18.27 25.21 47.89
C PHE A 216 -17.39 25.35 49.15
N GLY A 217 -18.01 25.27 50.33
CA GLY A 217 -17.29 25.39 51.61
C GLY A 217 -16.20 24.31 51.78
N GLN A 218 -15.08 24.71 52.41
CA GLN A 218 -13.80 23.98 52.47
C GLN A 218 -13.89 22.50 52.89
N GLN A 219 -14.90 22.10 53.66
CA GLN A 219 -15.02 20.73 54.18
C GLN A 219 -15.72 19.74 53.21
N LYS A 220 -16.51 20.22 52.23
CA LYS A 220 -17.21 19.34 51.26
C LYS A 220 -16.40 19.12 49.97
N ILE A 221 -15.52 20.07 49.62
CA ILE A 221 -14.63 19.96 48.45
C ILE A 221 -13.60 18.84 48.66
N LEU A 222 -13.00 18.74 49.85
CA LEU A 222 -11.94 17.77 50.12
C LEU A 222 -12.42 16.32 49.97
N THR A 223 -13.63 16.02 50.47
CA THR A 223 -14.26 14.70 50.32
C THR A 223 -14.60 14.40 48.87
N PHE A 224 -15.10 15.38 48.11
CA PHE A 224 -15.46 15.20 46.70
C PHE A 224 -14.22 14.97 45.80
N ILE A 225 -13.13 15.70 46.06
CA ILE A 225 -11.84 15.49 45.39
C ILE A 225 -11.31 14.09 45.73
N THR A 226 -11.33 13.69 47.00
CA THR A 226 -10.84 12.38 47.44
C THR A 226 -11.64 11.23 46.79
N VAL A 227 -12.97 11.33 46.78
CA VAL A 227 -13.85 10.32 46.14
C VAL A 227 -13.69 10.30 44.62
N SER A 228 -13.51 11.47 43.98
CA SER A 228 -13.28 11.55 42.53
C SER A 228 -11.94 10.97 42.13
N ILE A 229 -10.87 11.24 42.89
CA ILE A 229 -9.54 10.64 42.68
C ILE A 229 -9.61 9.12 42.86
N LEU A 230 -10.26 8.64 43.93
CA LEU A 230 -10.46 7.20 44.14
C LEU A 230 -11.28 6.56 43.01
N GLY A 231 -12.32 7.23 42.51
CA GLY A 231 -13.10 6.77 41.37
C GLY A 231 -12.29 6.72 40.08
N MET A 232 -11.47 7.73 39.82
CA MET A 232 -10.60 7.80 38.63
C MET A 232 -9.52 6.72 38.67
N ILE A 233 -8.92 6.47 39.85
CA ILE A 233 -7.98 5.36 40.07
C ILE A 233 -8.64 4.01 39.83
N LEU A 234 -9.89 3.83 40.25
CA LEU A 234 -10.62 2.57 40.09
C LEU A 234 -11.02 2.32 38.63
N VAL A 235 -11.50 3.35 37.92
CA VAL A 235 -11.74 3.29 36.46
C VAL A 235 -10.44 3.00 35.72
N TRP A 236 -9.33 3.62 36.14
CA TRP A 236 -8.03 3.39 35.53
C TRP A 236 -7.51 1.97 35.78
N SER A 237 -7.67 1.45 36.99
CA SER A 237 -7.17 0.14 37.41
C SER A 237 -7.98 -1.01 36.80
N VAL A 238 -9.31 -0.91 36.84
CA VAL A 238 -10.20 -2.00 36.40
C VAL A 238 -10.52 -1.91 34.90
N GLY A 239 -10.78 -0.70 34.38
CA GLY A 239 -11.13 -0.47 32.98
C GLY A 239 -9.97 -0.74 32.02
N PHE A 240 -8.81 -0.10 32.23
CA PHE A 240 -7.62 -0.39 31.41
C PHE A 240 -7.09 -1.81 31.64
N GLY A 241 -7.26 -2.37 32.85
CA GLY A 241 -6.90 -3.76 33.14
C GLY A 241 -7.69 -4.78 32.32
N TYR A 242 -9.01 -4.59 32.18
CA TYR A 242 -9.86 -5.44 31.35
C TYR A 242 -9.55 -5.31 29.86
N ILE A 243 -9.39 -4.07 29.37
CA ILE A 243 -9.03 -3.79 27.97
C ILE A 243 -7.67 -4.41 27.62
N ARG A 244 -6.68 -4.30 28.53
CA ARG A 244 -5.34 -4.89 28.35
C ARG A 244 -5.35 -6.42 28.34
N ARG A 245 -6.18 -7.07 29.18
CA ARG A 245 -6.30 -8.54 29.18
C ARG A 245 -7.01 -9.06 27.94
N SER A 246 -8.02 -8.34 27.47
CA SER A 246 -8.74 -8.66 26.23
C SER A 246 -7.84 -8.53 25.00
N SER A 247 -7.06 -7.45 24.89
CA SER A 247 -6.14 -7.25 23.76
C SER A 247 -5.02 -8.32 23.71
N ILE A 248 -4.44 -8.68 24.86
CA ILE A 248 -3.42 -9.75 24.93
C ILE A 248 -3.99 -11.11 24.50
N ASN A 249 -5.21 -11.45 24.93
CA ASN A 249 -5.86 -12.68 24.53
C ASN A 249 -6.21 -12.70 23.02
N ASN A 250 -6.64 -11.56 22.48
CA ASN A 250 -6.95 -11.42 21.06
C ASN A 250 -5.69 -11.55 20.20
N GLN A 251 -4.59 -10.88 20.57
CA GLN A 251 -3.30 -11.01 19.90
C GLN A 251 -2.76 -12.45 19.94
N LYS A 252 -2.92 -13.15 21.07
CA LYS A 252 -2.52 -14.56 21.19
C LYS A 252 -3.31 -15.46 20.24
N LYS A 253 -4.63 -15.27 20.15
CA LYS A 253 -5.48 -16.01 19.20
C LYS A 253 -5.08 -15.73 17.75
N ILE A 254 -4.88 -14.47 17.40
CA ILE A 254 -4.46 -14.05 16.05
C ILE A 254 -3.13 -14.71 15.68
N LYS A 255 -2.15 -14.69 16.59
CA LYS A 255 -0.84 -15.33 16.37
C LYS A 255 -0.97 -16.83 16.13
N LEU A 256 -1.73 -17.55 16.96
CA LEU A 256 -1.93 -18.99 16.83
C LEU A 256 -2.64 -19.36 15.52
N THR A 257 -3.68 -18.62 15.14
CA THR A 257 -4.37 -18.84 13.87
C THR A 257 -3.46 -18.54 12.68
N LYS A 258 -2.64 -17.49 12.76
CA LYS A 258 -1.66 -17.15 11.70
C LYS A 258 -0.63 -18.25 11.52
N GLU A 259 -0.09 -18.81 12.60
CA GLU A 259 0.83 -19.95 12.56
C GLU A 259 0.17 -21.18 11.91
N LEU A 260 -1.05 -21.52 12.33
CA LEU A 260 -1.81 -22.65 11.78
C LEU A 260 -2.09 -22.48 10.27
N VAL A 261 -2.57 -21.30 9.86
CA VAL A 261 -2.83 -20.98 8.44
C VAL A 261 -1.53 -21.02 7.65
N SER A 262 -0.45 -20.44 8.17
CA SER A 262 0.85 -20.47 7.49
C SER A 262 1.36 -21.89 7.27
N GLN A 263 1.17 -22.79 8.25
CA GLN A 263 1.51 -24.21 8.09
C GLN A 263 0.66 -24.88 7.01
N LYS A 264 -0.66 -24.68 7.01
CA LYS A 264 -1.56 -25.23 5.99
C LYS A 264 -1.24 -24.73 4.58
N LEU A 265 -0.94 -23.44 4.42
CA LEU A 265 -0.55 -22.85 3.15
C LEU A 265 0.82 -23.39 2.68
N SER A 266 1.79 -23.51 3.58
CA SER A 266 3.08 -24.12 3.25
C SER A 266 2.93 -25.59 2.79
N GLN A 267 2.04 -26.35 3.44
CA GLN A 267 1.71 -27.71 3.01
C GLN A 267 1.01 -27.70 1.65
N ALA A 268 0.06 -26.77 1.44
CA ALA A 268 -0.64 -26.63 0.16
C ALA A 268 0.33 -26.40 -0.99
N GLU A 269 1.33 -25.52 -0.80
CA GLU A 269 2.37 -25.28 -1.79
C GLU A 269 3.19 -26.53 -2.09
N GLN A 270 3.63 -27.26 -1.06
CA GLN A 270 4.40 -28.50 -1.24
C GLN A 270 3.62 -29.57 -2.00
N VAL A 271 2.32 -29.74 -1.71
CA VAL A 271 1.50 -30.76 -2.37
C VAL A 271 0.95 -30.31 -3.71
N SER A 272 0.89 -29.00 -4.00
CA SER A 272 0.28 -28.44 -5.22
C SER A 272 0.87 -28.99 -6.51
N PHE A 273 2.16 -29.33 -6.50
CA PHE A 273 2.84 -29.90 -7.67
C PHE A 273 2.34 -31.31 -8.01
N LEU A 274 2.06 -32.14 -7.00
CA LEU A 274 1.67 -33.54 -7.18
C LEU A 274 0.15 -33.76 -7.06
N ASN A 275 -0.56 -32.91 -6.31
CA ASN A 275 -1.98 -33.03 -6.03
C ASN A 275 -2.62 -31.65 -5.79
N MET A 276 -3.12 -31.07 -6.87
CA MET A 276 -3.80 -29.77 -6.86
C MET A 276 -5.09 -29.77 -6.03
N SER A 277 -5.82 -30.89 -5.99
CA SER A 277 -7.06 -30.99 -5.21
C SER A 277 -6.80 -30.90 -3.70
N SER A 278 -5.77 -31.59 -3.21
CA SER A 278 -5.33 -31.49 -1.82
C SER A 278 -4.83 -30.09 -1.46
N ALA A 279 -4.10 -29.43 -2.36
CA ALA A 279 -3.67 -28.04 -2.15
C ALA A 279 -4.86 -27.09 -2.00
N LEU A 280 -5.87 -27.20 -2.88
CA LEU A 280 -7.07 -26.38 -2.80
C LEU A 280 -7.89 -26.65 -1.52
N SER A 281 -7.93 -27.90 -1.03
CA SER A 281 -8.57 -28.23 0.24
C SER A 281 -7.88 -27.55 1.43
N LEU A 282 -6.54 -27.54 1.47
CA LEU A 282 -5.76 -26.88 2.51
C LEU A 282 -5.94 -25.35 2.50
N ILE A 283 -6.10 -24.75 1.31
CA ILE A 283 -6.44 -23.33 1.15
C ILE A 283 -7.86 -23.06 1.67
N ALA A 284 -8.84 -23.90 1.31
CA ALA A 284 -10.22 -23.75 1.76
C ALA A 284 -10.33 -23.83 3.29
N ASP A 285 -9.66 -24.80 3.90
CA ASP A 285 -9.53 -24.93 5.35
C ASP A 285 -8.93 -23.68 6.00
N SER A 286 -7.90 -23.10 5.37
CA SER A 286 -7.26 -21.88 5.86
C SER A 286 -8.22 -20.69 5.84
N LYS A 287 -9.09 -20.58 4.81
CA LYS A 287 -10.16 -19.57 4.74
C LYS A 287 -11.19 -19.77 5.87
N VAL A 288 -11.53 -21.01 6.20
CA VAL A 288 -12.46 -21.33 7.29
C VAL A 288 -11.90 -20.84 8.63
N GLU A 289 -10.63 -21.13 8.92
CA GLU A 289 -9.99 -20.70 10.18
C GLU A 289 -9.88 -19.17 10.28
N ALA A 290 -9.54 -18.49 9.17
CA ALA A 290 -9.50 -17.03 9.13
C ALA A 290 -10.88 -16.41 9.37
N ASN A 291 -11.94 -16.97 8.78
CA ASN A 291 -13.31 -16.50 8.96
C ASN A 291 -13.83 -16.73 10.38
N LYS A 292 -13.49 -17.87 11.01
CA LYS A 292 -13.84 -18.14 12.41
C LYS A 292 -13.21 -17.09 13.35
N LEU A 293 -11.94 -16.78 13.15
CA LEU A 293 -11.24 -15.73 13.91
C LEU A 293 -11.89 -14.35 13.71
N LYS A 294 -12.31 -14.02 12.47
CA LYS A 294 -13.02 -12.78 12.14
C LYS A 294 -14.36 -12.64 12.86
N GLN A 295 -15.09 -13.74 12.98
CA GLN A 295 -16.36 -13.78 13.71
C GLN A 295 -16.16 -13.65 15.22
N GLU A 296 -15.11 -14.24 15.79
CA GLU A 296 -14.82 -14.17 17.24
C GLU A 296 -14.32 -12.79 17.69
N LEU A 297 -13.60 -12.05 16.84
CA LEU A 297 -12.94 -10.79 17.20
C LEU A 297 -13.64 -9.53 16.69
N GLY A 298 -14.63 -9.68 15.82
CA GLY A 298 -15.27 -8.56 15.12
C GLY A 298 -14.41 -8.02 13.97
N VAL A 299 -15.06 -7.41 12.99
CA VAL A 299 -14.55 -7.11 11.63
C VAL A 299 -13.37 -6.11 11.59
N LYS A 300 -12.91 -5.56 12.72
CA LYS A 300 -11.98 -4.42 12.77
C LYS A 300 -10.60 -4.75 13.37
N SER A 301 -9.90 -5.76 12.84
CA SER A 301 -8.47 -5.93 13.15
C SER A 301 -7.62 -5.90 11.87
N TYR A 302 -6.60 -5.03 11.85
CA TYR A 302 -5.58 -4.94 10.80
C TYR A 302 -4.82 -6.27 10.62
N GLU A 303 -4.73 -7.07 11.69
CA GLU A 303 -4.04 -8.36 11.65
C GLU A 303 -4.86 -9.45 10.92
N LEU A 304 -6.18 -9.29 10.80
CA LEU A 304 -7.06 -10.19 10.03
C LEU A 304 -6.93 -10.00 8.52
N SER A 305 -6.69 -8.76 8.03
CA SER A 305 -6.50 -8.51 6.60
C SER A 305 -5.19 -9.09 6.07
N GLY A 306 -4.14 -9.10 6.90
CA GLY A 306 -2.88 -9.79 6.59
C GLY A 306 -3.06 -11.29 6.40
N LEU A 307 -3.92 -11.93 7.20
CA LEU A 307 -4.22 -13.36 7.10
C LEU A 307 -4.99 -13.70 5.81
N GLU A 308 -6.01 -12.91 5.47
CA GLU A 308 -6.77 -13.06 4.23
C GLU A 308 -5.86 -12.87 2.99
N LYS A 309 -4.96 -11.87 3.04
CA LYS A 309 -3.99 -11.63 1.97
C LYS A 309 -3.01 -12.80 1.81
N MET A 310 -2.46 -13.34 2.91
CA MET A 310 -1.56 -14.50 2.86
C MET A 310 -2.22 -15.70 2.17
N ILE A 311 -3.49 -15.95 2.46
CA ILE A 311 -4.26 -17.03 1.82
C ILE A 311 -4.45 -16.75 0.32
N ALA A 312 -4.81 -15.52 -0.04
CA ALA A 312 -5.01 -15.12 -1.44
C ALA A 312 -3.71 -15.18 -2.27
N ASP A 313 -2.58 -14.72 -1.70
CA ASP A 313 -1.27 -14.75 -2.36
C ASP A 313 -0.82 -16.19 -2.61
N SER A 314 -0.98 -17.08 -1.63
CA SER A 314 -0.66 -18.50 -1.78
C SER A 314 -1.58 -19.19 -2.80
N GLU A 315 -2.87 -18.85 -2.81
CA GLU A 315 -3.82 -19.32 -3.83
C GLU A 315 -3.44 -18.86 -5.24
N ASN A 316 -3.08 -17.59 -5.41
CA ASN A 316 -2.63 -17.05 -6.71
C ASN A 316 -1.34 -17.70 -7.19
N LYS A 317 -0.38 -17.92 -6.28
CA LYS A 317 0.88 -18.61 -6.58
C LYS A 317 0.64 -20.05 -7.02
N ILE A 318 -0.19 -20.79 -6.30
CA ILE A 318 -0.55 -22.18 -6.63
C ILE A 318 -1.33 -22.25 -7.95
N LEU A 319 -2.19 -21.26 -8.24
CA LEU A 319 -2.96 -21.16 -9.49
C LEU A 319 -2.21 -20.49 -10.65
N LYS A 320 -0.98 -19.99 -10.43
CA LYS A 320 -0.17 -19.23 -11.42
C LYS A 320 -0.93 -18.07 -12.08
N LYS A 321 -1.71 -17.32 -11.29
CA LYS A 321 -2.40 -16.12 -11.78
C LYS A 321 -1.43 -14.93 -11.73
N GLU A 322 -1.06 -14.37 -12.88
CA GLU A 322 -0.28 -13.13 -12.98
C GLU A 322 -1.18 -11.97 -13.42
N GLU A 323 -1.21 -10.87 -12.67
CA GLU A 323 -1.74 -9.58 -13.12
C GLU A 323 -0.57 -8.72 -13.62
N LYS A 324 -0.57 -8.38 -14.91
CA LYS A 324 0.36 -7.41 -15.50
C LYS A 324 -0.37 -6.12 -15.87
N GLN A 325 0.23 -4.99 -15.53
CA GLN A 325 -0.15 -3.69 -16.06
C GLN A 325 0.14 -3.69 -17.57
N TYR A 326 -0.88 -3.51 -18.40
CA TYR A 326 -0.76 -3.46 -19.85
C TYR A 326 -0.83 -2.01 -20.33
N THR A 327 -0.01 -1.66 -21.32
CA THR A 327 -0.16 -0.41 -22.08
C THR A 327 -0.86 -0.72 -23.39
N GLU A 328 -1.66 0.21 -23.91
CA GLU A 328 -2.27 0.07 -25.22
C GLU A 328 -1.17 -0.09 -26.29
N PHE A 329 -1.24 -1.20 -27.04
CA PHE A 329 -0.26 -1.51 -28.08
C PHE A 329 -0.76 -1.07 -29.46
N PHE A 330 -2.02 -1.34 -29.77
CA PHE A 330 -2.66 -1.01 -31.04
C PHE A 330 -4.16 -0.84 -30.84
N ASP A 331 -4.71 0.25 -31.36
CA ASP A 331 -6.14 0.53 -31.34
C ASP A 331 -6.78 0.15 -32.69
N LEU A 332 -7.59 -0.91 -32.70
CA LEU A 332 -8.30 -1.36 -33.90
C LEU A 332 -9.31 -0.31 -34.41
N THR A 333 -9.72 0.65 -33.57
CA THR A 333 -10.65 1.71 -33.96
C THR A 333 -10.04 2.72 -34.92
N VAL A 334 -8.71 2.71 -35.06
CA VAL A 334 -7.98 3.47 -36.10
C VAL A 334 -8.37 3.01 -37.51
N ASP A 335 -8.64 1.71 -37.72
CA ASP A 335 -9.12 1.18 -39.00
C ASP A 335 -10.64 1.34 -39.16
N ASP A 336 -11.41 0.96 -38.13
CA ASP A 336 -12.86 1.12 -38.11
C ASP A 336 -13.37 1.38 -36.69
N LYS A 337 -14.10 2.48 -36.50
CA LYS A 337 -14.67 2.90 -35.21
C LYS A 337 -15.53 1.84 -34.52
N ASN A 338 -16.07 0.88 -35.26
CA ASN A 338 -16.90 -0.21 -34.75
C ASN A 338 -16.14 -1.52 -34.54
N ALA A 339 -14.81 -1.51 -34.63
CA ALA A 339 -14.01 -2.71 -34.47
C ALA A 339 -14.07 -3.31 -33.07
N LYS A 340 -14.23 -4.64 -33.01
CA LYS A 340 -14.24 -5.42 -31.77
C LYS A 340 -13.32 -6.63 -31.87
N GLY A 341 -12.62 -6.95 -30.79
CA GLY A 341 -11.89 -8.20 -30.63
C GLY A 341 -12.67 -9.20 -29.79
N ASN A 342 -13.03 -10.35 -30.36
CA ASN A 342 -13.73 -11.44 -29.69
C ASN A 342 -12.81 -12.61 -29.33
N LYS A 343 -11.83 -12.92 -30.19
CA LYS A 343 -10.84 -13.96 -29.96
C LYS A 343 -9.48 -13.48 -30.45
N LEU A 344 -8.43 -13.92 -29.77
CA LEU A 344 -7.04 -13.62 -30.09
C LEU A 344 -6.30 -14.93 -30.35
N TYR A 345 -5.37 -14.93 -31.30
CA TYR A 345 -4.42 -16.00 -31.53
C TYR A 345 -3.08 -15.40 -31.93
N LEU A 346 -2.05 -15.65 -31.14
CA LEU A 346 -0.70 -15.18 -31.40
C LEU A 346 0.12 -16.30 -32.04
N ASN A 347 0.74 -16.03 -33.18
CA ASN A 347 1.75 -16.89 -33.77
C ASN A 347 2.97 -16.03 -34.14
N ASP A 348 4.10 -16.31 -33.51
CA ASP A 348 5.31 -15.49 -33.60
C ASP A 348 5.04 -13.99 -33.36
N ASP A 349 5.31 -13.14 -34.35
CA ASP A 349 5.09 -11.69 -34.32
C ASP A 349 3.70 -11.28 -34.83
N ARG A 350 2.82 -12.24 -35.13
CA ARG A 350 1.52 -11.97 -35.78
C ARG A 350 0.36 -12.34 -34.87
N LEU A 351 -0.41 -11.32 -34.52
CA LEU A 351 -1.60 -11.43 -33.70
C LEU A 351 -2.84 -11.42 -34.59
N LEU A 352 -3.56 -12.53 -34.63
CA LEU A 352 -4.86 -12.64 -35.27
C LEU A 352 -5.95 -12.26 -34.27
N VAL A 353 -6.85 -11.35 -34.67
CA VAL A 353 -7.98 -10.88 -33.85
C VAL A 353 -9.27 -11.05 -34.63
N SER A 354 -10.26 -11.76 -34.07
CA SER A 354 -11.57 -11.92 -34.72
C SER A 354 -12.57 -10.87 -34.25
N ASP A 355 -13.28 -10.28 -35.21
CA ASP A 355 -14.51 -9.53 -35.00
C ASP A 355 -15.69 -10.35 -35.54
N LYS A 356 -16.35 -11.07 -34.64
CA LYS A 356 -17.52 -11.91 -34.97
C LYS A 356 -18.75 -11.07 -35.32
N THR A 357 -18.82 -9.82 -34.90
CA THR A 357 -19.99 -8.98 -35.19
C THR A 357 -20.01 -8.62 -36.67
N ARG A 358 -18.83 -8.24 -37.19
CA ARG A 358 -18.66 -7.81 -38.58
C ARG A 358 -18.20 -8.93 -39.52
N GLY A 359 -17.67 -10.02 -38.98
CA GLY A 359 -17.14 -11.14 -39.77
C GLY A 359 -15.77 -10.80 -40.35
N ILE A 360 -14.89 -10.21 -39.53
CA ILE A 360 -13.56 -9.75 -39.95
C ILE A 360 -12.49 -10.48 -39.11
N LEU A 361 -11.40 -10.88 -39.76
CA LEU A 361 -10.17 -11.31 -39.12
C LEU A 361 -9.08 -10.27 -39.37
N TYR A 362 -8.67 -9.60 -38.31
CA TYR A 362 -7.55 -8.69 -38.31
C TYR A 362 -6.25 -9.46 -38.07
N GLU A 363 -5.23 -9.22 -38.89
CA GLU A 363 -3.88 -9.71 -38.67
C GLU A 363 -2.96 -8.53 -38.38
N LEU A 364 -2.50 -8.44 -37.13
CA LEU A 364 -1.60 -7.39 -36.66
C LEU A 364 -0.18 -7.95 -36.60
N SER A 365 0.74 -7.38 -37.39
CA SER A 365 2.18 -7.60 -37.17
C SER A 365 2.64 -6.71 -36.03
N LEU A 366 3.15 -7.32 -34.97
CA LEU A 366 3.64 -6.64 -33.77
C LEU A 366 4.94 -5.87 -34.09
N ASP A 367 5.80 -6.43 -34.92
CA ASP A 367 7.08 -5.80 -35.27
C ASP A 367 6.90 -4.60 -36.21
N LYS A 368 6.06 -4.76 -37.25
CA LYS A 368 5.83 -3.70 -38.24
C LYS A 368 4.73 -2.73 -37.83
N LYS A 369 3.95 -3.05 -36.79
CA LYS A 369 2.74 -2.33 -36.38
C LYS A 369 1.77 -2.09 -37.56
N SER A 370 1.67 -3.08 -38.43
CA SER A 370 0.80 -3.04 -39.61
C SER A 370 -0.39 -3.95 -39.41
N LEU A 371 -1.55 -3.51 -39.92
CA LEU A 371 -2.81 -4.23 -39.83
C LEU A 371 -3.25 -4.67 -41.24
N ASP A 372 -3.53 -5.96 -41.39
CA ASP A 372 -4.24 -6.51 -42.55
C ASP A 372 -5.60 -7.08 -42.10
N LYS A 373 -6.53 -7.25 -43.04
CA LYS A 373 -7.87 -7.77 -42.73
C LYS A 373 -8.48 -8.62 -43.83
N ASP A 374 -9.06 -9.74 -43.42
CA ASP A 374 -9.93 -10.56 -44.26
C ASP A 374 -11.37 -10.50 -43.77
N GLN A 375 -12.32 -10.52 -44.70
CA GLN A 375 -13.75 -10.49 -44.39
C GLN A 375 -14.48 -11.69 -44.99
N SER A 376 -15.29 -12.34 -44.17
CA SER A 376 -16.15 -13.46 -44.55
C SER A 376 -17.35 -13.58 -43.61
N SER A 377 -18.51 -13.92 -44.18
CA SER A 377 -19.74 -14.12 -43.41
C SER A 377 -19.65 -15.24 -42.37
N GLU A 378 -18.85 -16.26 -42.65
CA GLU A 378 -18.68 -17.45 -41.84
C GLU A 378 -17.92 -17.17 -40.54
N ILE A 379 -17.05 -16.14 -40.54
CA ILE A 379 -16.33 -15.66 -39.34
C ILE A 379 -17.31 -15.22 -38.25
N LYS A 380 -18.51 -14.74 -38.60
CA LYS A 380 -19.50 -14.31 -37.60
C LYS A 380 -19.88 -15.41 -36.62
N ASN A 381 -19.83 -16.66 -37.09
CA ASN A 381 -20.16 -17.85 -36.31
C ASN A 381 -18.92 -18.59 -35.78
N SER A 382 -17.71 -18.06 -35.99
CA SER A 382 -16.48 -18.77 -35.58
C SER A 382 -16.28 -18.75 -34.06
N SER A 383 -16.02 -19.89 -33.43
CA SER A 383 -15.71 -19.96 -31.99
C SER A 383 -14.20 -19.90 -31.71
N LEU A 384 -13.38 -20.39 -32.65
CA LEU A 384 -11.92 -20.46 -32.52
C LEU A 384 -11.25 -19.99 -33.81
N ILE A 385 -10.02 -19.49 -33.67
CA ILE A 385 -9.19 -18.98 -34.77
C ILE A 385 -7.76 -19.48 -34.58
N ALA A 386 -7.03 -19.63 -35.67
CA ALA A 386 -5.60 -19.96 -35.66
C ALA A 386 -4.88 -19.38 -36.88
N LEU A 387 -3.58 -19.20 -36.77
CA LEU A 387 -2.71 -18.69 -37.82
C LEU A 387 -1.50 -19.61 -37.97
N PHE A 388 -1.17 -20.01 -39.19
CA PHE A 388 0.06 -20.73 -39.50
C PHE A 388 0.58 -20.30 -40.86
N GLU A 389 1.82 -19.78 -40.92
CA GLU A 389 2.34 -19.07 -42.10
C GLU A 389 1.31 -18.01 -42.55
N GLU A 390 0.99 -17.89 -43.83
CA GLU A 390 0.00 -16.92 -44.34
C GLU A 390 -1.45 -17.43 -44.26
N LYS A 391 -1.68 -18.63 -43.70
CA LYS A 391 -2.99 -19.28 -43.69
C LYS A 391 -3.72 -18.99 -42.38
N LYS A 392 -4.89 -18.38 -42.50
CA LYS A 392 -5.80 -18.12 -41.38
C LYS A 392 -6.83 -19.24 -41.33
N TYR A 393 -7.07 -19.76 -40.14
CA TYR A 393 -8.04 -20.82 -39.90
C TYR A 393 -9.06 -20.35 -38.88
N PHE A 394 -10.30 -20.80 -39.05
CA PHE A 394 -11.33 -20.59 -38.05
C PHE A 394 -12.29 -21.77 -37.98
N TYR A 395 -12.71 -22.11 -36.77
CA TYR A 395 -13.66 -23.18 -36.52
C TYR A 395 -15.05 -22.58 -36.28
N VAL A 396 -16.05 -23.15 -36.96
CA VAL A 396 -17.46 -22.80 -36.80
C VAL A 396 -18.17 -23.97 -36.15
N ASP A 397 -18.78 -23.71 -34.98
CA ASP A 397 -19.44 -24.71 -34.17
C ASP A 397 -20.49 -25.47 -34.98
N GLY A 398 -20.40 -26.81 -34.95
CA GLY A 398 -21.35 -27.67 -35.66
C GLY A 398 -21.09 -27.81 -37.17
N ILE A 399 -20.20 -27.01 -37.76
CA ILE A 399 -19.99 -26.98 -39.22
C ILE A 399 -18.62 -27.55 -39.60
N GLY A 400 -17.54 -27.11 -38.97
CA GLY A 400 -16.18 -27.53 -39.30
C GLY A 400 -15.18 -26.38 -39.38
N ILE A 401 -14.05 -26.63 -40.04
CA ILE A 401 -12.92 -25.70 -40.12
C ILE A 401 -12.86 -25.07 -41.51
N TYR A 402 -12.71 -23.76 -41.51
CA TYR A 402 -12.49 -22.94 -42.67
C TYR A 402 -11.06 -22.42 -42.69
N GLN A 403 -10.57 -22.15 -43.89
CA GLN A 403 -9.28 -21.58 -44.18
C GLN A 403 -9.47 -20.35 -45.08
N ILE A 404 -8.68 -19.31 -44.85
CA ILE A 404 -8.54 -18.17 -45.75
C ILE A 404 -7.14 -18.20 -46.36
N VAL A 405 -7.10 -18.13 -47.69
CA VAL A 405 -5.88 -17.98 -48.50
C VAL A 405 -6.18 -16.95 -49.59
N ASP A 406 -5.35 -15.93 -49.73
CA ASP A 406 -5.52 -14.84 -50.71
C ASP A 406 -6.93 -14.20 -50.68
N GLY A 407 -7.46 -13.94 -49.48
CA GLY A 407 -8.79 -13.39 -49.26
C GLY A 407 -9.96 -14.33 -49.57
N LYS A 408 -9.70 -15.56 -50.02
CA LYS A 408 -10.74 -16.55 -50.34
C LYS A 408 -10.95 -17.49 -49.18
N THR A 409 -12.20 -17.54 -48.71
CA THR A 409 -12.62 -18.46 -47.64
C THR A 409 -13.04 -19.80 -48.24
N LYS A 410 -12.49 -20.90 -47.71
CA LYS A 410 -12.82 -22.27 -48.09
C LYS A 410 -12.99 -23.15 -46.86
N LYS A 411 -14.05 -23.97 -46.83
CA LYS A 411 -14.16 -25.05 -45.84
C LYS A 411 -13.18 -26.16 -46.19
N ILE A 412 -12.32 -26.53 -45.25
CA ILE A 412 -11.27 -27.54 -45.46
C ILE A 412 -11.48 -28.82 -44.68
N ILE A 413 -12.24 -28.76 -43.57
CA ILE A 413 -12.58 -29.92 -42.76
C ILE A 413 -14.05 -29.80 -42.37
N GLU A 414 -14.84 -30.83 -42.68
CA GLU A 414 -16.21 -30.94 -42.21
C GLU A 414 -16.25 -31.49 -40.79
N LYS A 415 -17.27 -31.13 -40.01
CA LYS A 415 -17.49 -31.74 -38.69
C LYS A 415 -17.64 -33.26 -38.85
N VAL A 416 -16.83 -34.01 -38.10
CA VAL A 416 -16.97 -35.46 -37.96
C VAL A 416 -17.87 -35.78 -36.76
N LYS A 417 -18.62 -36.90 -36.82
CA LYS A 417 -19.56 -37.30 -35.76
C LYS A 417 -18.89 -37.53 -34.40
N ASP A 418 -17.63 -37.93 -34.41
CA ASP A 418 -16.88 -38.30 -33.21
C ASP A 418 -16.28 -37.09 -32.49
N TRP A 419 -16.41 -35.88 -33.05
CA TRP A 419 -15.96 -34.67 -32.37
C TRP A 419 -16.88 -34.37 -31.18
N GLY A 420 -16.29 -34.37 -30.00
CA GLY A 420 -16.90 -33.81 -28.81
C GLY A 420 -17.08 -32.29 -28.91
N LYS A 421 -17.22 -31.64 -27.76
CA LYS A 421 -17.27 -30.18 -27.73
C LYS A 421 -15.85 -29.65 -27.91
N ILE A 422 -15.54 -29.12 -29.09
CA ILE A 422 -14.23 -28.51 -29.36
C ILE A 422 -14.07 -27.25 -28.50
N VAL A 423 -13.04 -27.22 -27.67
CA VAL A 423 -12.72 -26.11 -26.76
C VAL A 423 -11.47 -25.35 -27.18
N ASP A 424 -10.59 -25.96 -27.98
CA ASP A 424 -9.39 -25.31 -28.48
C ASP A 424 -8.96 -25.80 -29.88
N LEU A 425 -8.22 -24.94 -30.58
CA LEU A 425 -7.73 -25.12 -31.95
C LEU A 425 -6.29 -24.62 -32.02
N ALA A 426 -5.38 -25.48 -32.46
CA ALA A 426 -4.00 -25.11 -32.73
C ALA A 426 -3.56 -25.65 -34.10
N VAL A 427 -2.62 -24.94 -34.74
CA VAL A 427 -2.01 -25.41 -35.99
C VAL A 427 -0.51 -25.49 -35.76
N PHE A 428 0.07 -26.65 -36.02
CA PHE A 428 1.50 -26.87 -35.88
C PHE A 428 2.01 -27.70 -37.04
N ASN A 429 3.06 -27.20 -37.70
CA ASN A 429 3.67 -27.84 -38.86
C ASN A 429 2.64 -28.20 -39.95
N GLY A 430 1.70 -27.29 -40.21
CA GLY A 430 0.61 -27.47 -41.18
C GLY A 430 -0.52 -28.42 -40.76
N ASN A 431 -0.41 -29.12 -39.62
CA ASN A 431 -1.45 -29.98 -39.09
C ASN A 431 -2.36 -29.23 -38.13
N ILE A 432 -3.66 -29.55 -38.16
CA ILE A 432 -4.67 -28.94 -37.32
C ILE A 432 -4.98 -29.86 -36.15
N TYR A 433 -4.84 -29.35 -34.94
CA TYR A 433 -5.11 -30.04 -33.69
C TYR A 433 -6.34 -29.42 -33.03
N LEU A 434 -7.27 -30.28 -32.63
CA LEU A 434 -8.49 -29.90 -31.93
C LEU A 434 -8.47 -30.54 -30.55
N LEU A 435 -8.78 -29.75 -29.53
CA LEU A 435 -9.01 -30.26 -28.18
C LEU A 435 -10.52 -30.38 -27.96
N ASP A 436 -10.99 -31.59 -27.68
CA ASP A 436 -12.36 -31.85 -27.25
C ASP A 436 -12.46 -32.06 -25.73
N GLN A 437 -13.66 -31.83 -25.20
CA GLN A 437 -14.03 -32.03 -23.80
C GLN A 437 -14.86 -33.29 -23.60
#